data_AF-A0A1B8TWB3-F1
#
_entry.id   AF-A0A1B8TWB3-F1
#
_cell.length_a   1.000
_cell.length_b   1.000
_cell.length_c   1.000
_cell.angle_alpha   90.00
_cell.angle_beta   90.00
_cell.angle_gamma   90.00
#
_symmetry.space_group_name_H-M   'P 1'
#
loop_
_entity.id
_entity.type
_entity.pdbx_description
1 polymer ?
#
loop_
_entity_poly.entity_id
_entity_poly.type
_entity_poly.pdbx_seq_one_letter_code
_entity_poly.pdbx_strand_id
1 'polypeptide(L)'
;MEIDIQKQETSKKWMKLVILLGAIFFSLLFYQQNFGLNLFLFTVLSIAVLVINNPKSFHKNTIRLNAIGYYITGITIFLYNSNLTIIANIIAFFTLIGSISEHKSSVYINWINGIYTATVAVFTLHFEKINNEKKPVKRKKTDYAYWFKIVGIPLIIAIIFISLYRNGNPKFDELIRKIDFSFINFQWLVLTGLGYYLFYNITNPIQIEPVTSTDLKTGNNLLKEKLKYTSPKKLKGEKQMGIILLSTLNLLIVLFLITDALYLFEIHKMSAPELSEQVHTGVNALIISNLLAIIVILYFFRGNLNFIKDNKNLKVLTFIWISLNLIMILITAIKNIEYIFSFGLTYKRIGVLFFLLLTAIGLITTYFKVTNIKNLWYLVRKNIQIAFMIFIISSTVNWDKIITYYNINNAEVIDLKYLINLSNNNAFLLKDYIEKNKIKNYKINEKHRNYVSELENNSWQEMVFDNLKIK
;
A
#
# COMPACT_ATOMS: atom_id res chain seq x y z
N MET A 1 -42.31 17.08 -4.92
CA MET A 1 -41.29 18.04 -5.42
C MET A 1 -40.70 18.88 -4.28
N GLU A 2 -41.51 19.55 -3.45
CA GLU A 2 -41.01 20.36 -2.32
C GLU A 2 -40.32 19.54 -1.22
N ILE A 3 -40.88 18.37 -0.88
CA ILE A 3 -40.30 17.42 0.09
C ILE A 3 -38.93 16.89 -0.37
N ASP A 4 -38.74 16.63 -1.67
CA ASP A 4 -37.47 16.14 -2.23
C ASP A 4 -36.39 17.24 -2.24
N ILE A 5 -36.78 18.49 -2.50
CA ILE A 5 -35.88 19.65 -2.45
C ILE A 5 -35.41 19.87 -1.00
N GLN A 6 -36.32 19.79 -0.03
CA GLN A 6 -35.98 19.97 1.39
C GLN A 6 -35.12 18.81 1.93
N LYS A 7 -35.35 17.59 1.46
CA LYS A 7 -34.51 16.41 1.78
C LYS A 7 -33.10 16.50 1.17
N GLN A 8 -32.97 17.06 -0.03
CA GLN A 8 -31.67 17.35 -0.64
C GLN A 8 -30.92 18.48 0.09
N GLU A 9 -31.62 19.51 0.54
CA GLU A 9 -31.00 20.66 1.23
C GLU A 9 -30.53 20.31 2.65
N THR A 10 -31.31 19.49 3.37
CA THR A 10 -30.92 18.94 4.68
C THR A 10 -29.72 18.01 4.56
N SER A 11 -29.70 17.10 3.57
CA SER A 11 -28.55 16.22 3.29
C SER A 11 -27.26 16.99 3.04
N LYS A 12 -27.31 18.08 2.25
CA LYS A 12 -26.15 18.95 2.01
C LYS A 12 -25.63 19.67 3.26
N LYS A 13 -26.51 20.06 4.19
CA LYS A 13 -26.12 20.70 5.46
C LYS A 13 -25.41 19.70 6.38
N TRP A 14 -25.95 18.48 6.51
CA TRP A 14 -25.33 17.40 7.28
C TRP A 14 -23.93 17.03 6.75
N MET A 15 -23.77 16.94 5.44
CA MET A 15 -22.47 16.62 4.82
C MET A 15 -21.40 17.68 5.13
N LYS A 16 -21.74 18.97 5.10
CA LYS A 16 -20.81 20.04 5.48
C LYS A 16 -20.40 19.95 6.95
N LEU A 17 -21.32 19.55 7.83
CA LEU A 17 -21.02 19.35 9.25
C LEU A 17 -20.06 18.18 9.44
N VAL A 18 -20.27 17.04 8.75
CA VAL A 18 -19.36 15.88 8.80
C VAL A 18 -17.96 16.25 8.33
N ILE A 19 -17.83 17.03 7.24
CA ILE A 19 -16.53 17.49 6.73
C ILE A 19 -15.84 18.41 7.75
N LEU A 20 -16.58 19.35 8.36
CA LEU A 20 -16.03 20.26 9.36
C LEU A 20 -15.56 19.52 10.62
N LEU A 21 -16.37 18.59 11.13
CA LEU A 21 -16.01 17.76 12.27
C LEU A 21 -14.80 16.87 11.96
N GLY A 22 -14.76 16.29 10.75
CA GLY A 22 -13.61 15.51 10.29
C GLY A 22 -12.33 16.34 10.22
N ALA A 23 -12.43 17.59 9.76
CA ALA A 23 -11.30 18.53 9.69
C ALA A 23 -10.74 18.90 11.07
N ILE A 24 -11.63 19.17 12.05
CA ILE A 24 -11.23 19.45 13.42
C ILE A 24 -10.58 18.21 14.04
N PHE A 25 -11.19 17.04 13.87
CA PHE A 25 -10.64 15.78 14.37
C PHE A 25 -9.28 15.46 13.76
N PHE A 26 -9.10 15.70 12.46
CA PHE A 26 -7.81 15.55 11.78
C PHE A 26 -6.70 16.36 12.46
N SER A 27 -6.96 17.62 12.80
CA SER A 27 -5.95 18.45 13.46
C SER A 27 -5.72 18.06 14.91
N LEU A 28 -6.76 17.64 15.65
CA LEU A 28 -6.60 17.08 17.00
C LEU A 28 -5.73 15.81 17.01
N LEU A 29 -5.78 15.03 15.93
CA LEU A 29 -5.02 13.79 15.78
C LEU A 29 -3.56 14.01 15.38
N PHE A 30 -3.26 14.96 14.48
CA PHE A 30 -1.94 15.06 13.84
C PHE A 30 -1.14 16.31 14.22
N TYR A 31 -1.72 17.29 14.92
CA TYR A 31 -1.01 18.53 15.21
C TYR A 31 0.17 18.32 16.16
N GLN A 32 1.40 18.54 15.66
CA GLN A 32 2.66 18.28 16.36
C GLN A 32 2.79 16.83 16.86
N GLN A 33 2.16 15.88 16.16
CA GLN A 33 2.21 14.47 16.54
C GLN A 33 2.90 13.60 15.49
N ASN A 34 3.67 12.61 15.92
CA ASN A 34 4.15 11.49 15.12
C ASN A 34 3.04 10.49 14.77
N PHE A 35 3.32 9.52 13.90
CA PHE A 35 2.36 8.48 13.56
C PHE A 35 2.26 7.41 14.64
N GLY A 36 1.02 7.03 14.98
CA GLY A 36 0.69 5.98 15.92
C GLY A 36 -0.82 5.73 15.93
N LEU A 37 -1.45 5.80 17.11
CA LEU A 37 -2.89 5.67 17.29
C LEU A 37 -3.68 6.65 16.40
N ASN A 38 -3.15 7.85 16.19
CA ASN A 38 -3.77 8.87 15.35
C ASN A 38 -4.05 8.40 13.92
N LEU A 39 -3.12 7.69 13.28
CA LEU A 39 -3.28 7.21 11.91
C LEU A 39 -4.27 6.04 11.84
N PHE A 40 -4.35 5.21 12.88
CA PHE A 40 -5.41 4.22 13.03
C PHE A 40 -6.79 4.89 13.18
N LEU A 41 -6.92 5.86 14.07
CA LEU A 41 -8.17 6.60 14.28
C LEU A 41 -8.60 7.36 13.01
N PHE A 42 -7.65 7.92 12.28
CA PHE A 42 -7.90 8.54 10.97
C PHE A 42 -8.37 7.51 9.94
N THR A 43 -7.80 6.31 9.93
CA THR A 43 -8.25 5.19 9.09
C THR A 43 -9.72 4.84 9.38
N VAL A 44 -10.10 4.73 10.65
CA VAL A 44 -11.49 4.48 11.06
C VAL A 44 -12.41 5.63 10.64
N LEU A 45 -12.02 6.87 10.94
CA LEU A 45 -12.82 8.05 10.61
C LEU A 45 -13.05 8.19 9.11
N SER A 46 -12.00 8.06 8.30
CA SER A 46 -12.10 8.17 6.84
C SER A 46 -12.97 7.07 6.25
N ILE A 47 -12.87 5.81 6.71
CA ILE A 47 -13.80 4.75 6.31
C ILE A 47 -15.24 5.12 6.68
N ALA A 48 -15.49 5.59 7.90
CA ALA A 48 -16.82 5.98 8.36
C ALA A 48 -17.43 7.09 7.48
N VAL A 49 -16.65 8.13 7.18
CA VAL A 49 -17.08 9.22 6.29
C VAL A 49 -17.39 8.69 4.89
N LEU A 50 -16.54 7.81 4.34
CA LEU A 50 -16.75 7.23 3.01
C LEU A 50 -17.99 6.33 2.96
N VAL A 51 -18.28 5.55 4.02
CA VAL A 51 -19.47 4.71 4.13
C VAL A 51 -20.74 5.55 4.21
N ILE A 52 -20.76 6.57 5.07
CA ILE A 52 -21.91 7.46 5.25
C ILE A 52 -22.23 8.19 3.95
N ASN A 53 -21.20 8.64 3.22
CA ASN A 53 -21.37 9.42 2.00
C ASN A 53 -21.66 8.55 0.77
N ASN A 54 -21.15 7.32 0.72
CA ASN A 54 -21.26 6.42 -0.43
C ASN A 54 -21.83 5.03 -0.07
N PRO A 55 -22.99 4.93 0.61
CA PRO A 55 -23.47 3.66 1.17
C PRO A 55 -23.71 2.59 0.09
N LYS A 56 -24.21 3.00 -1.08
CA LYS A 56 -24.46 2.09 -2.21
C LYS A 56 -23.17 1.44 -2.75
N SER A 57 -22.05 2.17 -2.72
CA SER A 57 -20.76 1.67 -3.22
C SER A 57 -20.22 0.55 -2.32
N PHE A 58 -20.46 0.63 -1.01
CA PHE A 58 -20.02 -0.39 -0.05
C PHE A 58 -20.78 -1.73 -0.12
N HIS A 59 -21.83 -1.85 -0.94
CA HIS A 59 -22.40 -3.16 -1.28
C HIS A 59 -21.49 -3.99 -2.20
N LYS A 60 -20.49 -3.38 -2.86
CA LYS A 60 -19.57 -4.08 -3.78
C LYS A 60 -18.45 -4.78 -3.01
N ASN A 61 -18.20 -6.06 -3.33
CA ASN A 61 -17.16 -6.86 -2.67
C ASN A 61 -15.77 -6.21 -2.78
N THR A 62 -15.41 -5.65 -3.93
CA THR A 62 -14.11 -5.00 -4.15
C THR A 62 -13.87 -3.86 -3.16
N ILE A 63 -14.87 -3.00 -2.96
CA ILE A 63 -14.76 -1.85 -2.05
C ILE A 63 -14.70 -2.33 -0.60
N ARG A 64 -15.48 -3.34 -0.21
CA ARG A 64 -15.40 -3.94 1.12
C ARG A 64 -14.02 -4.54 1.39
N LEU A 65 -13.44 -5.26 0.44
CA LEU A 65 -12.09 -5.82 0.56
C LEU A 65 -11.03 -4.72 0.69
N ASN A 66 -11.11 -3.66 -0.11
CA ASN A 66 -10.20 -2.51 0.01
C ASN A 66 -10.34 -1.80 1.37
N ALA A 67 -11.56 -1.65 1.87
CA ALA A 67 -11.81 -1.05 3.18
C ALA A 67 -11.27 -1.93 4.33
N ILE A 68 -11.44 -3.25 4.23
CA ILE A 68 -10.84 -4.21 5.17
C ILE A 68 -9.32 -4.14 5.12
N GLY A 69 -8.72 -4.12 3.92
CA GLY A 69 -7.27 -3.98 3.76
C GLY A 69 -6.75 -2.69 4.38
N TYR A 70 -7.41 -1.56 4.12
CA TYR A 70 -7.07 -0.27 4.71
C TYR A 70 -7.21 -0.30 6.24
N TYR A 71 -8.30 -0.85 6.77
CA TYR A 71 -8.50 -0.99 8.21
C TYR A 71 -7.42 -1.86 8.88
N ILE A 72 -7.09 -3.01 8.28
CA ILE A 72 -6.03 -3.91 8.78
C ILE A 72 -4.68 -3.17 8.84
N THR A 73 -4.33 -2.41 7.80
CA THR A 73 -3.10 -1.60 7.83
C THR A 73 -3.13 -0.53 8.92
N GLY A 74 -4.30 0.03 9.24
CA GLY A 74 -4.47 0.95 10.37
C GLY A 74 -4.19 0.27 11.71
N ILE A 75 -4.73 -0.93 11.93
CA ILE A 75 -4.46 -1.71 13.15
C ILE A 75 -2.97 -1.98 13.28
N THR A 76 -2.30 -2.37 12.20
CA THR A 76 -0.90 -2.75 12.25
C THR A 76 0.03 -1.57 12.52
N ILE A 77 -0.37 -0.34 12.14
CA ILE A 77 0.32 0.89 12.58
C ILE A 77 0.28 1.00 14.10
N PHE A 78 -0.90 0.83 14.71
CA PHE A 78 -1.00 0.85 16.17
C PHE A 78 -0.18 -0.27 16.82
N LEU A 79 -0.11 -1.47 16.21
CA LEU A 79 0.60 -2.59 16.81
C LEU A 79 2.13 -2.43 16.83
N TYR A 80 2.74 -1.85 15.80
CA TYR A 80 4.22 -1.76 15.72
C TYR A 80 4.76 -0.65 14.80
N ASN A 81 3.93 0.25 14.28
CA ASN A 81 4.36 1.50 13.63
C ASN A 81 5.58 1.40 12.69
N SER A 82 5.58 0.43 11.76
CA SER A 82 6.69 0.26 10.82
C SER A 82 6.51 1.13 9.57
N ASN A 83 7.62 1.56 8.96
CA ASN A 83 7.59 2.30 7.68
C ASN A 83 6.81 1.57 6.59
N LEU A 84 6.96 0.24 6.50
CA LEU A 84 6.24 -0.60 5.54
C LEU A 84 4.72 -0.49 5.73
N THR A 85 4.29 -0.52 6.98
CA THR A 85 2.89 -0.47 7.39
C THR A 85 2.26 0.91 7.16
N ILE A 86 3.01 2.00 7.40
CA ILE A 86 2.58 3.37 7.07
C ILE A 86 2.40 3.52 5.56
N ILE A 87 3.38 3.10 4.75
CA ILE A 87 3.29 3.16 3.28
C ILE A 87 2.11 2.32 2.77
N ALA A 88 1.91 1.12 3.33
CA ALA A 88 0.78 0.27 3.01
C ALA A 88 -0.56 0.91 3.31
N ASN A 89 -0.68 1.60 4.46
CA ASN A 89 -1.88 2.34 4.83
C ASN A 89 -2.19 3.48 3.85
N ILE A 90 -1.19 4.27 3.47
CA ILE A 90 -1.35 5.37 2.49
C ILE A 90 -1.78 4.83 1.12
N ILE A 91 -1.15 3.77 0.62
CA ILE A 91 -1.53 3.18 -0.67
C ILE A 91 -2.93 2.56 -0.58
N ALA A 92 -3.27 1.90 0.53
CA ALA A 92 -4.61 1.34 0.75
C ALA A 92 -5.69 2.43 0.81
N PHE A 93 -5.40 3.57 1.43
CA PHE A 93 -6.26 4.75 1.44
C PHE A 93 -6.60 5.24 0.03
N PHE A 94 -5.58 5.48 -0.81
CA PHE A 94 -5.81 5.89 -2.19
C PHE A 94 -6.53 4.81 -3.01
N THR A 95 -6.20 3.53 -2.78
CA THR A 95 -6.89 2.42 -3.44
C THR A 95 -8.39 2.41 -3.12
N LEU A 96 -8.75 2.63 -1.85
CA LEU A 96 -10.14 2.68 -1.41
C LEU A 96 -10.89 3.83 -2.09
N ILE A 97 -10.36 5.06 -2.02
CA ILE A 97 -10.97 6.25 -2.62
C ILE A 97 -11.13 6.08 -4.14
N GLY A 98 -10.09 5.61 -4.82
CA GLY A 98 -10.16 5.35 -6.26
C GLY A 98 -11.18 4.29 -6.63
N SER A 99 -11.29 3.23 -5.82
CA SER A 99 -12.29 2.18 -6.04
C SER A 99 -13.73 2.62 -5.81
N ILE A 100 -13.95 3.63 -4.95
CA ILE A 100 -15.25 4.30 -4.81
C ILE A 100 -15.53 5.15 -6.05
N SER A 101 -14.50 5.79 -6.62
CA SER A 101 -14.61 6.57 -7.85
C SER A 101 -14.99 5.69 -9.05
N GLU A 102 -14.32 4.54 -9.24
CA GLU A 102 -14.69 3.54 -10.26
C GLU A 102 -14.30 2.11 -9.86
N HIS A 103 -15.26 1.37 -9.30
CA HIS A 103 -15.05 0.02 -8.77
C HIS A 103 -14.62 -1.04 -9.79
N LYS A 104 -14.87 -0.83 -11.09
CA LYS A 104 -14.47 -1.77 -12.15
C LYS A 104 -13.07 -1.49 -12.71
N SER A 105 -12.47 -0.36 -12.36
CA SER A 105 -11.16 0.02 -12.86
C SER A 105 -10.04 -0.81 -12.21
N SER A 106 -8.92 -0.89 -12.91
CA SER A 106 -7.74 -1.62 -12.46
C SER A 106 -7.13 -1.00 -11.20
N VAL A 107 -6.42 -1.80 -10.39
CA VAL A 107 -5.83 -1.33 -9.11
C VAL A 107 -4.94 -0.09 -9.28
N TYR A 108 -4.09 -0.05 -10.31
CA TYR A 108 -3.25 1.13 -10.57
C TYR A 108 -4.05 2.37 -10.99
N ILE A 109 -5.20 2.17 -11.68
CA ILE A 109 -6.12 3.27 -11.99
C ILE A 109 -6.85 3.75 -10.73
N ASN A 110 -7.19 2.84 -9.81
CA ASN A 110 -7.69 3.23 -8.50
C ASN A 110 -6.67 4.10 -7.74
N TRP A 111 -5.36 3.80 -7.81
CA TRP A 111 -4.36 4.67 -7.19
C TRP A 111 -4.36 6.08 -7.80
N ILE A 112 -4.38 6.18 -9.14
CA ILE A 112 -4.42 7.47 -9.83
C ILE A 112 -5.70 8.23 -9.49
N ASN A 113 -6.87 7.59 -9.57
CA ASN A 113 -8.16 8.18 -9.21
C ASN A 113 -8.22 8.61 -7.74
N GLY A 114 -7.65 7.80 -6.84
CA GLY A 114 -7.59 8.08 -5.41
C GLY A 114 -6.73 9.30 -5.10
N ILE A 115 -5.52 9.36 -5.67
CA ILE A 115 -4.62 10.51 -5.55
C ILE A 115 -5.29 11.75 -6.14
N TYR A 116 -5.83 11.64 -7.36
CA TYR A 116 -6.49 12.75 -8.05
C TYR A 116 -7.70 13.27 -7.29
N THR A 117 -8.53 12.37 -6.76
CA THR A 117 -9.66 12.73 -5.89
C THR A 117 -9.16 13.47 -4.65
N ALA A 118 -8.21 12.90 -3.91
CA ALA A 118 -7.72 13.46 -2.65
C ALA A 118 -7.06 14.84 -2.81
N THR A 119 -6.53 15.16 -4.00
CA THR A 119 -5.70 16.34 -4.25
C THR A 119 -6.26 17.37 -5.23
N VAL A 120 -7.27 17.04 -6.05
CA VAL A 120 -7.73 17.94 -7.14
C VAL A 120 -9.25 18.05 -7.22
N ALA A 121 -10.03 17.22 -6.53
CA ALA A 121 -11.48 17.15 -6.73
C ALA A 121 -12.22 18.49 -6.57
N VAL A 122 -11.87 19.29 -5.55
CA VAL A 122 -12.33 20.68 -5.36
C VAL A 122 -12.24 21.50 -6.63
N PHE A 123 -11.09 21.48 -7.29
CA PHE A 123 -10.82 22.35 -8.43
C PHE A 123 -11.60 21.88 -9.65
N THR A 124 -11.58 20.58 -9.95
CA THR A 124 -12.32 20.00 -11.07
C THR A 124 -13.81 20.31 -10.96
N LEU A 125 -14.41 20.08 -9.81
CA LEU A 125 -15.83 20.36 -9.56
C LEU A 125 -16.15 21.85 -9.65
N HIS A 126 -15.22 22.71 -9.23
CA HIS A 126 -15.37 24.17 -9.35
C HIS A 126 -15.35 24.61 -10.82
N PHE A 127 -14.39 24.13 -11.61
CA PHE A 127 -14.27 24.44 -13.03
C PHE A 127 -15.43 23.89 -13.86
N GLU A 128 -15.86 22.65 -13.60
CA GLU A 128 -17.04 22.07 -14.27
C GLU A 128 -18.31 22.87 -13.98
N LYS A 129 -18.48 23.34 -12.74
CA LYS A 129 -19.61 24.19 -12.37
C LYS A 129 -19.57 25.52 -13.12
N ILE A 130 -18.40 26.17 -13.22
CA ILE A 130 -18.24 27.42 -13.99
C ILE A 130 -18.57 27.20 -15.47
N ASN A 131 -18.09 26.10 -16.06
CA ASN A 131 -18.29 25.83 -17.47
C ASN A 131 -19.74 25.41 -17.82
N ASN A 132 -20.44 24.75 -16.89
CA ASN A 132 -21.81 24.27 -17.09
C ASN A 132 -22.89 25.31 -16.71
N GLU A 133 -22.60 26.29 -15.84
CA GLU A 133 -23.54 27.34 -15.47
C GLU A 133 -23.62 28.47 -16.53
N LYS A 134 -24.36 28.24 -17.63
CA LYS A 134 -24.82 29.31 -18.56
C LYS A 134 -26.03 30.11 -18.04
N LYS A 135 -26.52 29.86 -16.82
CA LYS A 135 -27.63 30.62 -16.21
C LYS A 135 -27.24 31.13 -14.82
N PRO A 136 -27.54 32.40 -14.49
CA PRO A 136 -27.23 32.95 -13.17
C PRO A 136 -28.14 32.28 -12.13
N VAL A 137 -27.64 31.23 -11.47
CA VAL A 137 -28.23 30.75 -10.23
C VAL A 137 -27.97 31.84 -9.19
N LYS A 138 -29.01 32.52 -8.72
CA LYS A 138 -28.92 33.46 -7.60
C LYS A 138 -28.21 32.74 -6.45
N ARG A 139 -26.95 33.08 -6.19
CA ARG A 139 -26.22 32.62 -5.01
C ARG A 139 -26.99 33.14 -3.80
N LYS A 140 -27.76 32.28 -3.12
CA LYS A 140 -28.26 32.61 -1.78
C LYS A 140 -27.03 32.90 -0.93
N LYS A 141 -26.85 34.17 -0.53
CA LYS A 141 -25.81 34.55 0.43
C LYS A 141 -25.99 33.67 1.65
N THR A 142 -24.92 32.99 2.07
CA THR A 142 -24.90 32.33 3.36
C THR A 142 -25.21 33.41 4.40
N ASP A 143 -26.33 33.27 5.11
CA ASP A 143 -26.74 34.27 6.09
C ASP A 143 -25.85 34.12 7.33
N TYR A 144 -24.75 34.87 7.35
CA TYR A 144 -23.82 34.88 8.47
C TYR A 144 -24.51 35.36 9.77
N ALA A 145 -25.56 36.20 9.67
CA ALA A 145 -26.33 36.63 10.83
C ALA A 145 -27.18 35.49 11.41
N TYR A 146 -27.70 34.58 10.57
CA TYR A 146 -28.38 33.37 11.03
C TYR A 146 -27.45 32.44 11.82
N TRP A 147 -26.25 32.15 11.29
CA TRP A 147 -25.27 31.30 12.00
C TRP A 147 -24.74 31.97 13.26
N PHE A 148 -24.51 33.28 13.25
CA PHE A 148 -24.14 34.02 14.46
C PHE A 148 -25.25 33.98 15.52
N LYS A 149 -26.53 34.07 15.13
CA LYS A 149 -27.65 33.95 16.07
C LYS A 149 -27.77 32.55 16.68
N ILE A 150 -27.52 31.50 15.89
CA ILE A 150 -27.70 30.11 16.35
C ILE A 150 -26.48 29.58 17.11
N VAL A 151 -25.27 30.00 16.75
CA VAL A 151 -24.03 29.49 17.34
C VAL A 151 -23.36 30.54 18.20
N GLY A 152 -23.20 31.76 17.69
CA GLY A 152 -22.49 32.85 18.37
C GLY A 152 -23.18 33.33 19.64
N ILE A 153 -24.49 33.63 19.58
CA ILE A 153 -25.24 34.11 20.76
C ILE A 153 -25.21 33.07 21.90
N PRO A 154 -25.53 31.78 21.69
CA PRO A 154 -25.41 30.77 22.75
C PRO A 154 -23.98 30.64 23.29
N LEU A 155 -22.95 30.74 22.45
CA LEU A 155 -21.55 30.69 22.90
C LEU A 155 -21.18 31.88 23.79
N ILE A 156 -21.57 33.10 23.41
CA ILE A 156 -21.33 34.30 24.21
C ILE A 156 -22.02 34.17 25.57
N ILE A 157 -23.29 33.76 25.58
CA ILE A 157 -24.04 33.53 26.81
C ILE A 157 -23.36 32.44 27.65
N ALA A 158 -22.98 31.32 27.05
CA ALA A 158 -22.26 30.25 27.75
C ALA A 158 -20.95 30.73 28.36
N ILE A 159 -20.16 31.55 27.66
CA ILE A 159 -18.92 32.14 28.18
C ILE A 159 -19.20 33.04 29.39
N ILE A 160 -20.25 33.87 29.33
CA ILE A 160 -20.68 34.70 30.47
C ILE A 160 -21.02 33.81 31.67
N PHE A 161 -21.84 32.77 31.48
CA PHE A 161 -22.20 31.85 32.56
C PHE A 161 -21.00 31.06 33.10
N ILE A 162 -20.07 30.61 32.23
CA ILE A 162 -18.81 29.99 32.66
C ILE A 162 -18.03 30.96 33.54
N SER A 163 -17.88 32.23 33.16
CA SER A 163 -17.19 33.22 33.97
C SER A 163 -17.85 33.44 35.34
N LEU A 164 -19.19 33.52 35.37
CA LEU A 164 -19.94 33.66 36.62
C LEU A 164 -19.77 32.44 37.52
N TYR A 165 -19.81 31.22 36.96
CA TYR A 165 -19.61 29.98 37.71
C TYR A 165 -18.18 29.78 38.19
N ARG A 166 -17.17 30.25 37.44
CA ARG A 166 -15.78 30.27 37.89
C ARG A 166 -15.61 31.17 39.12
N ASN A 167 -16.22 32.36 39.10
CA ASN A 167 -16.17 33.27 40.26
C ASN A 167 -16.93 32.71 41.47
N GLY A 168 -18.02 31.98 41.25
CA GLY A 168 -18.87 31.45 42.32
C GLY A 168 -18.46 30.09 42.89
N ASN A 169 -17.58 29.33 42.22
CA ASN A 169 -17.21 27.98 42.64
C ASN A 169 -15.71 27.70 42.38
N PRO A 170 -14.86 27.70 43.44
CA PRO A 170 -13.42 27.43 43.32
C PRO A 170 -13.07 26.09 42.65
N LYS A 171 -13.87 25.03 42.86
CA LYS A 171 -13.65 23.72 42.20
C LYS A 171 -13.95 23.77 40.69
N PHE A 172 -14.94 24.58 40.29
CA PHE A 172 -15.25 24.79 38.89
C PHE A 172 -14.18 25.64 38.20
N ASP A 173 -13.65 26.68 38.87
CA ASP A 173 -12.52 27.45 38.35
C ASP A 173 -11.28 26.58 38.13
N GLU A 174 -10.95 25.68 39.06
CA GLU A 174 -9.84 24.73 38.90
C GLU A 174 -10.04 23.81 37.68
N LEU A 175 -11.26 23.33 37.44
CA LEU A 175 -11.58 22.49 36.28
C LEU A 175 -11.44 23.26 34.96
N ILE A 176 -11.94 24.50 34.89
CA ILE A 176 -11.82 25.31 33.67
C ILE A 176 -10.36 25.71 33.41
N ARG A 177 -9.56 25.98 34.45
CA ARG A 177 -8.12 26.29 34.30
C ARG A 177 -7.31 25.12 33.72
N LYS A 178 -7.78 23.88 33.85
CA LYS A 178 -7.15 22.69 33.24
C LYS A 178 -7.45 22.57 31.74
N ILE A 179 -8.43 23.32 31.22
CA ILE A 179 -8.73 23.35 29.79
C ILE A 179 -7.76 24.31 29.10
N ASP A 180 -6.79 23.75 28.40
CA ASP A 180 -5.82 24.52 27.63
C ASP A 180 -6.19 24.57 26.14
N PHE A 181 -6.29 25.77 25.59
CA PHE A 181 -6.52 26.04 24.16
C PHE A 181 -5.29 26.66 23.48
N SER A 182 -4.14 26.71 24.15
CA SER A 182 -2.87 27.25 23.63
C SER A 182 -2.40 26.57 22.35
N PHE A 183 -2.81 25.32 22.12
CA PHE A 183 -2.54 24.56 20.91
C PHE A 183 -3.22 25.14 19.66
N ILE A 184 -4.29 25.94 19.81
CA ILE A 184 -5.00 26.57 18.69
C ILE A 184 -4.20 27.80 18.24
N ASN A 185 -3.26 27.56 17.33
CA ASN A 185 -2.49 28.61 16.67
C ASN A 185 -2.68 28.56 15.14
N PHE A 186 -1.99 29.44 14.43
CA PHE A 186 -2.08 29.52 12.98
C PHE A 186 -1.73 28.20 12.27
N GLN A 187 -0.74 27.44 12.78
CA GLN A 187 -0.36 26.15 12.20
C GLN A 187 -1.49 25.12 12.38
N TRP A 188 -2.13 25.08 13.55
CA TRP A 188 -3.29 24.21 13.80
C TRP A 188 -4.49 24.57 12.90
N LEU A 189 -4.72 25.87 12.67
CA LEU A 189 -5.75 26.35 11.74
C LEU A 189 -5.45 25.96 10.29
N VAL A 190 -4.19 26.06 9.84
CA VAL A 190 -3.76 25.60 8.51
C VAL A 190 -3.97 24.10 8.37
N LEU A 191 -3.60 23.31 9.38
CA LEU A 191 -3.82 21.86 9.39
C LEU A 191 -5.32 21.51 9.33
N THR A 192 -6.16 22.30 10.01
CA THR A 192 -7.62 22.15 9.96
C THR A 192 -8.15 22.49 8.57
N GLY A 193 -7.61 23.53 7.92
CA GLY A 193 -7.90 23.85 6.53
C GLY A 193 -7.54 22.71 5.58
N LEU A 194 -6.38 22.08 5.77
CA LEU A 194 -5.96 20.90 4.99
C LEU A 194 -6.85 19.68 5.26
N GLY A 195 -7.24 19.45 6.51
CA GLY A 195 -8.21 18.41 6.87
C GLY A 195 -9.56 18.64 6.19
N TYR A 196 -10.06 19.88 6.19
CA TYR A 196 -11.30 20.26 5.50
C TYR A 196 -11.18 20.02 3.99
N TYR A 197 -10.06 20.44 3.40
CA TYR A 197 -9.75 20.23 1.99
C TYR A 197 -9.76 18.74 1.62
N LEU A 198 -9.09 17.90 2.42
CA LEU A 198 -9.04 16.46 2.23
C LEU A 198 -10.43 15.83 2.34
N PHE A 199 -11.17 16.11 3.42
CA PHE A 199 -12.50 15.53 3.65
C PHE A 199 -13.53 15.98 2.61
N TYR A 200 -13.45 17.22 2.15
CA TYR A 200 -14.26 17.70 1.02
C TYR A 200 -13.93 16.90 -0.25
N ASN A 201 -12.65 16.69 -0.55
CA ASN A 201 -12.21 15.96 -1.73
C ASN A 201 -12.68 14.49 -1.71
N ILE A 202 -12.43 13.75 -0.63
CA ILE A 202 -12.77 12.31 -0.57
C ILE A 202 -14.28 12.05 -0.52
N THR A 203 -15.08 13.01 -0.07
CA THR A 203 -16.55 12.93 -0.11
C THR A 203 -17.13 13.22 -1.50
N ASN A 204 -16.32 13.72 -2.43
CA ASN A 204 -16.72 13.93 -3.82
C ASN A 204 -15.77 13.17 -4.76
N PRO A 205 -15.84 11.82 -4.77
CA PRO A 205 -14.95 11.00 -5.58
C PRO A 205 -15.12 11.30 -7.07
N ILE A 206 -14.00 11.50 -7.77
CA ILE A 206 -13.98 11.80 -9.19
C ILE A 206 -13.07 10.86 -9.97
N GLN A 207 -13.42 10.64 -11.23
CA GLN A 207 -12.65 9.82 -12.15
C GLN A 207 -11.75 10.71 -13.00
N ILE A 208 -10.53 10.25 -13.28
CA ILE A 208 -9.65 10.91 -14.25
C ILE A 208 -9.95 10.41 -15.66
N GLU A 209 -10.38 11.31 -16.54
CA GLU A 209 -10.62 11.03 -17.96
C GLU A 209 -9.52 11.62 -18.84
N PRO A 210 -9.13 10.97 -19.97
CA PRO A 210 -9.73 9.75 -20.55
C PRO A 210 -9.17 8.43 -19.97
N VAL A 211 -8.31 8.49 -18.95
CA VAL A 211 -7.56 7.33 -18.45
C VAL A 211 -8.50 6.23 -17.92
N THR A 212 -9.49 6.60 -17.12
CA THR A 212 -10.45 5.65 -16.52
C THR A 212 -11.31 4.98 -17.59
N SER A 213 -11.93 5.76 -18.49
CA SER A 213 -12.74 5.16 -19.57
C SER A 213 -11.92 4.31 -20.53
N THR A 214 -10.65 4.66 -20.79
CA THR A 214 -9.74 3.84 -21.61
C THR A 214 -9.43 2.51 -20.95
N ASP A 215 -9.19 2.47 -19.64
CA ASP A 215 -8.99 1.22 -18.89
C ASP A 215 -10.22 0.32 -18.95
N LEU A 216 -11.41 0.89 -18.73
CA LEU A 216 -12.68 0.15 -18.76
C LEU A 216 -13.00 -0.42 -20.15
N LYS A 217 -12.73 0.32 -21.21
CA LYS A 217 -12.93 -0.13 -22.61
C LYS A 217 -11.90 -1.18 -23.02
N THR A 218 -10.71 -1.15 -22.43
CA THR A 218 -9.64 -2.09 -22.75
C THR A 218 -9.90 -3.43 -22.08
N GLY A 219 -10.40 -4.41 -22.84
CA GLY A 219 -10.60 -5.77 -22.36
C GLY A 219 -9.27 -6.49 -22.00
N ASN A 220 -9.37 -7.74 -21.55
CA ASN A 220 -8.20 -8.57 -21.17
C ASN A 220 -7.79 -9.60 -22.25
N ASN A 221 -8.63 -9.78 -23.28
CA ASN A 221 -8.37 -10.74 -24.35
C ASN A 221 -7.70 -10.05 -25.53
N LEU A 222 -6.83 -10.78 -26.22
CA LEU A 222 -6.33 -10.34 -27.52
C LEU A 222 -7.42 -10.62 -28.57
N LEU A 223 -7.77 -9.62 -29.37
CA LEU A 223 -8.83 -9.71 -30.38
C LEU A 223 -8.19 -9.65 -31.76
N LYS A 224 -8.38 -10.71 -32.58
CA LYS A 224 -7.77 -10.83 -33.90
C LYS A 224 -8.16 -9.67 -34.84
N GLU A 225 -9.42 -9.24 -34.79
CA GLU A 225 -9.97 -8.14 -35.60
C GLU A 225 -9.29 -6.78 -35.34
N LYS A 226 -8.71 -6.58 -34.15
CA LYS A 226 -8.02 -5.32 -33.78
C LYS A 226 -6.54 -5.33 -34.15
N LEU A 227 -6.02 -6.45 -34.66
CA LEU A 227 -4.61 -6.59 -35.02
C LEU A 227 -4.37 -6.12 -36.45
N LYS A 228 -3.26 -5.40 -36.66
CA LYS A 228 -2.79 -5.07 -38.00
C LYS A 228 -2.54 -6.35 -38.80
N TYR A 229 -3.01 -6.38 -40.04
CA TYR A 229 -2.76 -7.49 -40.94
C TYR A 229 -1.24 -7.74 -41.07
N THR A 230 -0.85 -9.02 -41.06
CA THR A 230 0.53 -9.43 -41.27
C THR A 230 0.51 -10.56 -42.28
N SER A 231 1.36 -10.47 -43.31
CA SER A 231 1.39 -11.46 -44.38
C SER A 231 1.73 -12.86 -43.83
N PRO A 232 1.15 -13.94 -44.39
CA PRO A 232 1.45 -15.31 -43.96
C PRO A 232 2.94 -15.66 -44.02
N LYS A 233 3.68 -15.13 -45.02
CA LYS A 233 5.13 -15.33 -45.15
C LYS A 233 5.90 -14.71 -43.98
N LYS A 234 5.57 -13.47 -43.58
CA LYS A 234 6.20 -12.80 -42.44
C LYS A 234 5.89 -13.52 -41.13
N LEU A 235 4.65 -13.96 -40.94
CA LEU A 235 4.25 -14.75 -39.77
C LEU A 235 4.97 -16.10 -39.67
N LYS A 236 5.17 -16.79 -40.80
CA LYS A 236 5.98 -18.02 -40.85
C LYS A 236 7.43 -17.75 -40.43
N GLY A 237 8.02 -16.66 -40.93
CA GLY A 237 9.38 -16.24 -40.54
C GLY A 237 9.50 -15.90 -39.05
N GLU A 238 8.59 -15.09 -38.51
CA GLU A 238 8.56 -14.77 -37.07
C GLU A 238 8.38 -16.02 -36.19
N LYS A 239 7.52 -16.96 -36.62
CA LYS A 239 7.36 -18.25 -35.94
C LYS A 239 8.65 -19.06 -35.94
N GLN A 240 9.32 -19.18 -37.09
CA GLN A 240 10.58 -19.92 -37.22
C GLN A 240 11.69 -19.31 -36.35
N MET A 241 11.82 -17.98 -36.38
CA MET A 241 12.73 -17.25 -35.49
C MET A 241 12.43 -17.55 -34.02
N GLY A 242 11.16 -17.53 -33.62
CA GLY A 242 10.76 -17.84 -32.25
C GLY A 242 11.05 -19.28 -31.84
N ILE A 243 10.87 -20.25 -32.75
CA ILE A 243 11.21 -21.64 -32.50
C ILE A 243 12.73 -21.79 -32.30
N ILE A 244 13.54 -21.24 -33.20
CA ILE A 244 15.01 -21.33 -33.11
C ILE A 244 15.48 -20.67 -31.81
N LEU A 245 15.03 -19.44 -31.54
CA LEU A 245 15.44 -18.70 -30.35
C LEU A 245 15.04 -19.43 -29.05
N LEU A 246 13.78 -19.85 -28.91
CA LEU A 246 13.34 -20.56 -27.71
C LEU A 246 14.02 -21.93 -27.56
N SER A 247 14.30 -22.65 -28.66
CA SER A 247 15.05 -23.90 -28.58
C SER A 247 16.48 -23.66 -28.08
N THR A 248 17.19 -22.69 -28.65
CA THR A 248 18.55 -22.33 -28.22
C THR A 248 18.57 -21.89 -26.76
N LEU A 249 17.64 -21.03 -26.37
CA LEU A 249 17.58 -20.54 -25.00
C LEU A 249 17.19 -21.66 -24.01
N ASN A 250 16.22 -22.52 -24.35
CA ASN A 250 15.88 -23.68 -23.52
C ASN A 250 17.10 -24.60 -23.29
N LEU A 251 17.86 -24.88 -24.36
CA LEU A 251 19.09 -25.67 -24.25
C LEU A 251 20.10 -24.98 -23.32
N LEU A 252 20.27 -23.66 -23.45
CA LEU A 252 21.15 -22.88 -22.57
C LEU A 252 20.71 -22.94 -21.10
N ILE A 253 19.40 -22.81 -20.81
CA ILE A 253 18.91 -22.91 -19.44
C ILE A 253 19.07 -24.31 -18.88
N VAL A 254 18.88 -25.37 -19.68
CA VAL A 254 19.14 -26.73 -19.22
C VAL A 254 20.61 -26.90 -18.84
N LEU A 255 21.55 -26.42 -19.67
CA LEU A 255 22.97 -26.43 -19.34
C LEU A 255 23.26 -25.65 -18.06
N PHE A 256 22.69 -24.44 -17.94
CA PHE A 256 22.82 -23.61 -16.75
C PHE A 256 22.30 -24.34 -15.51
N LEU A 257 21.10 -24.94 -15.55
CA LEU A 257 20.51 -25.67 -14.44
C LEU A 257 21.35 -26.88 -14.03
N ILE A 258 21.95 -27.60 -14.98
CA ILE A 258 22.87 -28.71 -14.68
C ILE A 258 24.10 -28.17 -13.94
N THR A 259 24.74 -27.12 -14.47
CA THR A 259 25.91 -26.52 -13.81
C THR A 259 25.57 -25.94 -12.44
N ASP A 260 24.39 -25.34 -12.30
CA ASP A 260 23.93 -24.72 -11.06
C ASP A 260 23.58 -25.77 -10.00
N ALA A 261 23.04 -26.91 -10.43
CA ALA A 261 22.77 -28.06 -9.57
C ALA A 261 24.06 -28.79 -9.14
N LEU A 262 25.05 -28.94 -10.02
CA LEU A 262 26.36 -29.47 -9.64
C LEU A 262 27.03 -28.58 -8.60
N TYR A 263 26.96 -27.26 -8.80
CA TYR A 263 27.50 -26.28 -7.87
C TYR A 263 26.81 -26.32 -6.49
N LEU A 264 25.51 -26.63 -6.41
CA LEU A 264 24.80 -26.79 -5.13
C LEU A 264 25.44 -27.84 -4.22
N PHE A 265 26.00 -28.93 -4.76
CA PHE A 265 26.66 -29.96 -3.96
C PHE A 265 27.99 -29.49 -3.34
N GLU A 266 28.55 -28.39 -3.84
CA GLU A 266 29.77 -27.78 -3.32
C GLU A 266 29.50 -26.66 -2.32
N ILE A 267 28.23 -26.27 -2.13
CA ILE A 267 27.86 -25.08 -1.33
C ILE A 267 28.31 -25.18 0.13
N HIS A 268 28.30 -26.39 0.71
CA HIS A 268 28.73 -26.63 2.09
C HIS A 268 30.25 -26.49 2.29
N LYS A 269 31.04 -26.36 1.22
CA LYS A 269 32.49 -26.19 1.27
C LYS A 269 32.92 -24.73 1.18
N MET A 270 31.99 -23.80 0.95
CA MET A 270 32.30 -22.39 0.68
C MET A 270 32.38 -21.58 1.96
N SER A 271 33.27 -20.58 1.96
CA SER A 271 33.34 -19.59 3.02
C SER A 271 32.15 -18.64 2.97
N ALA A 272 31.88 -17.99 4.10
CA ALA A 272 30.81 -17.00 4.23
C ALA A 272 30.82 -15.88 3.18
N PRO A 273 31.98 -15.26 2.85
CA PRO A 273 32.05 -14.23 1.81
C PRO A 273 31.77 -14.80 0.41
N GLU A 274 32.30 -15.98 0.09
CA GLU A 274 32.08 -16.64 -1.21
C GLU A 274 30.60 -16.96 -1.43
N LEU A 275 29.92 -17.49 -0.41
CA LEU A 275 28.50 -17.76 -0.48
C LEU A 275 27.68 -16.46 -0.62
N SER A 276 28.06 -15.41 0.12
CA SER A 276 27.39 -14.11 0.03
C SER A 276 27.54 -13.49 -1.36
N GLU A 277 28.75 -13.47 -1.91
CA GLU A 277 29.03 -12.94 -3.24
C GLU A 277 28.28 -13.73 -4.31
N GLN A 278 28.29 -15.06 -4.21
CA GLN A 278 27.59 -15.92 -5.15
C GLN A 278 26.07 -15.72 -5.10
N VAL A 279 25.48 -15.65 -3.91
CA VAL A 279 24.05 -15.38 -3.78
C VAL A 279 23.73 -14.00 -4.35
N HIS A 280 24.53 -12.97 -4.08
CA HIS A 280 24.26 -11.62 -4.58
C HIS A 280 24.42 -11.50 -6.12
N THR A 281 25.53 -11.97 -6.67
CA THR A 281 25.79 -11.94 -8.11
C THR A 281 24.83 -12.87 -8.86
N GLY A 282 24.63 -14.08 -8.35
CA GLY A 282 23.71 -15.07 -8.88
C GLY A 282 22.27 -14.55 -8.89
N VAL A 283 21.75 -14.08 -7.75
CA VAL A 283 20.38 -13.53 -7.69
C VAL A 283 20.21 -12.33 -8.61
N ASN A 284 21.19 -11.43 -8.71
CA ASN A 284 21.12 -10.28 -9.62
C ASN A 284 21.05 -10.71 -11.10
N ALA A 285 21.90 -11.65 -11.52
CA ALA A 285 21.85 -12.19 -12.88
C ALA A 285 20.50 -12.88 -13.16
N LEU A 286 19.97 -13.59 -12.17
CA LEU A 286 18.67 -14.26 -12.24
C LEU A 286 17.49 -13.30 -12.30
N ILE A 287 17.54 -12.17 -11.58
CA ILE A 287 16.54 -11.10 -11.70
C ILE A 287 16.47 -10.64 -13.16
N ILE A 288 17.62 -10.32 -13.76
CA ILE A 288 17.68 -9.81 -15.13
C ILE A 288 17.24 -10.88 -16.14
N SER A 289 17.71 -12.13 -15.99
CA SER A 289 17.38 -13.21 -16.92
C SER A 289 15.88 -13.53 -16.91
N ASN A 290 15.23 -13.54 -15.73
CA ASN A 290 13.79 -13.77 -15.60
C ASN A 290 12.95 -12.65 -16.23
N LEU A 291 13.39 -11.38 -16.11
CA LEU A 291 12.72 -10.27 -16.78
C LEU A 291 12.83 -10.39 -18.31
N LEU A 292 14.02 -10.71 -18.81
CA LEU A 292 14.24 -10.97 -20.24
C LEU A 292 13.41 -12.17 -20.73
N ALA A 293 13.30 -13.24 -19.93
CA ALA A 293 12.47 -14.39 -20.23
C ALA A 293 11.01 -14.00 -20.49
N ILE A 294 10.43 -13.15 -19.62
CA ILE A 294 9.06 -12.64 -19.81
C ILE A 294 8.97 -11.77 -21.06
N ILE A 295 9.94 -10.86 -21.28
CA ILE A 295 9.97 -9.96 -22.45
C ILE A 295 9.99 -10.76 -23.76
N VAL A 296 10.80 -11.82 -23.85
CA VAL A 296 10.87 -12.69 -25.04
C VAL A 296 9.51 -13.34 -25.32
N ILE A 297 8.83 -13.86 -24.29
CA ILE A 297 7.49 -14.43 -24.44
C ILE A 297 6.49 -13.36 -24.89
N LEU A 298 6.54 -12.18 -24.28
CA LEU A 298 5.65 -11.07 -24.66
C LEU A 298 5.87 -10.63 -26.10
N TYR A 299 7.12 -10.58 -26.55
CA TYR A 299 7.48 -10.25 -27.93
C TYR A 299 6.81 -11.20 -28.92
N PHE A 300 6.96 -12.52 -28.78
CA PHE A 300 6.39 -13.48 -29.74
C PHE A 300 4.86 -13.59 -29.62
N PHE A 301 4.32 -13.54 -28.41
CA PHE A 301 2.88 -13.68 -28.20
C PHE A 301 2.16 -12.32 -28.13
N ARG A 302 2.70 -11.24 -28.70
CA ARG A 302 2.04 -9.91 -28.69
C ARG A 302 0.79 -9.81 -29.59
N GLY A 303 0.69 -10.66 -30.61
CA GLY A 303 -0.22 -10.42 -31.74
C GLY A 303 -0.59 -11.67 -32.53
N ASN A 304 -0.52 -11.56 -33.85
CA ASN A 304 -1.04 -12.53 -34.82
C ASN A 304 -0.55 -13.97 -34.64
N LEU A 305 0.67 -14.18 -34.11
CA LEU A 305 1.21 -15.51 -33.81
C LEU A 305 0.29 -16.33 -32.87
N ASN A 306 -0.49 -15.68 -31.99
CA ASN A 306 -1.43 -16.39 -31.10
C ASN A 306 -2.55 -17.13 -31.86
N PHE A 307 -2.86 -16.73 -33.10
CA PHE A 307 -4.02 -17.20 -33.87
C PHE A 307 -3.67 -18.13 -35.04
N ILE A 308 -2.41 -18.56 -35.15
CA ILE A 308 -1.97 -19.47 -36.21
C ILE A 308 -2.33 -20.91 -35.83
N LYS A 309 -2.92 -21.66 -36.78
CA LYS A 309 -3.36 -23.06 -36.60
C LYS A 309 -2.23 -23.97 -36.11
N ASP A 310 -1.02 -23.82 -36.66
CA ASP A 310 0.15 -24.66 -36.34
C ASP A 310 1.10 -24.09 -35.28
N ASN A 311 0.62 -23.29 -34.33
CA ASN A 311 1.51 -22.67 -33.33
C ASN A 311 1.88 -23.59 -32.14
N LYS A 312 1.60 -24.90 -32.22
CA LYS A 312 1.78 -25.84 -31.11
C LYS A 312 3.25 -25.93 -30.66
N ASN A 313 4.20 -26.07 -31.59
CA ASN A 313 5.62 -26.24 -31.24
C ASN A 313 6.18 -25.02 -30.50
N LEU A 314 5.86 -23.80 -30.95
CA LEU A 314 6.29 -22.57 -30.29
C LEU A 314 5.69 -22.47 -28.88
N LYS A 315 4.41 -22.80 -28.71
CA LYS A 315 3.75 -22.84 -27.40
C LYS A 315 4.40 -23.87 -26.46
N VAL A 316 4.69 -25.07 -26.95
CA VAL A 316 5.37 -26.11 -26.17
C VAL A 316 6.76 -25.64 -25.73
N LEU A 317 7.58 -25.11 -26.64
CA LEU A 317 8.89 -24.55 -26.30
C LEU A 317 8.79 -23.40 -25.29
N THR A 318 7.75 -22.58 -25.38
CA THR A 318 7.47 -21.51 -24.42
C THR A 318 7.08 -22.07 -23.05
N PHE A 319 6.30 -23.13 -22.99
CA PHE A 319 5.91 -23.75 -21.72
C PHE A 319 7.08 -24.48 -21.07
N ILE A 320 7.93 -25.15 -21.85
CA ILE A 320 9.20 -25.69 -21.36
C ILE A 320 10.05 -24.55 -20.78
N TRP A 321 10.18 -23.45 -21.51
CA TRP A 321 10.93 -22.27 -21.06
C TRP A 321 10.41 -21.70 -19.73
N ILE A 322 9.09 -21.54 -19.60
CA ILE A 322 8.47 -21.10 -18.35
C ILE A 322 8.75 -22.09 -17.21
N SER A 323 8.59 -23.40 -17.45
CA SER A 323 8.85 -24.44 -16.45
C SER A 323 10.31 -24.44 -15.99
N LEU A 324 11.28 -24.31 -16.91
CA LEU A 324 12.70 -24.26 -16.57
C LEU A 324 13.04 -23.01 -15.75
N ASN A 325 12.47 -21.85 -16.08
CA ASN A 325 12.65 -20.63 -15.28
C ASN A 325 12.00 -20.75 -13.89
N LEU A 326 10.89 -21.47 -13.75
CA LEU A 326 10.30 -21.77 -12.44
C LEU A 326 11.20 -22.70 -11.61
N ILE A 327 11.81 -23.72 -12.22
CA ILE A 327 12.79 -24.59 -11.54
C ILE A 327 14.01 -23.77 -11.08
N MET A 328 14.49 -22.86 -11.93
CA MET A 328 15.59 -21.95 -11.60
C MET A 328 15.26 -21.07 -10.38
N ILE A 329 14.03 -20.54 -10.32
CA ILE A 329 13.54 -19.77 -9.15
C ILE A 329 13.53 -20.65 -7.88
N LEU A 330 13.09 -21.91 -7.99
CA LEU A 330 13.08 -22.84 -6.85
C LEU A 330 14.49 -23.14 -6.32
N ILE A 331 15.45 -23.42 -7.21
CA ILE A 331 16.85 -23.64 -6.83
C ILE A 331 17.43 -22.40 -6.12
N THR A 332 17.13 -21.22 -6.65
CA THR A 332 17.57 -19.94 -6.06
C THR A 332 16.95 -19.71 -4.68
N ALA A 333 15.68 -20.07 -4.50
CA ALA A 333 15.01 -20.00 -3.21
C ALA A 333 15.70 -20.94 -2.20
N ILE A 334 16.06 -22.16 -2.60
CA ILE A 334 16.80 -23.11 -1.76
C ILE A 334 18.15 -22.52 -1.33
N LYS A 335 18.92 -21.95 -2.27
CA LYS A 335 20.20 -21.27 -1.95
C LYS A 335 20.03 -20.13 -0.95
N ASN A 336 19.00 -19.31 -1.13
CA ASN A 336 18.73 -18.21 -0.21
C ASN A 336 18.25 -18.69 1.16
N ILE A 337 17.53 -19.82 1.23
CA ILE A 337 17.13 -20.47 2.48
C ILE A 337 18.37 -21.02 3.21
N GLU A 338 19.28 -21.68 2.50
CA GLU A 338 20.58 -22.12 3.06
C GLU A 338 21.37 -20.92 3.59
N TYR A 339 21.40 -19.82 2.83
CA TYR A 339 22.04 -18.58 3.25
C TYR A 339 21.39 -17.97 4.51
N ILE A 340 20.08 -18.14 4.69
CA ILE A 340 19.37 -17.73 5.91
C ILE A 340 19.72 -18.65 7.08
N PHE A 341 19.85 -19.96 6.87
CA PHE A 341 20.23 -20.90 7.92
C PHE A 341 21.65 -20.62 8.43
N SER A 342 22.62 -20.45 7.52
CA SER A 342 24.02 -20.23 7.91
C SER A 342 24.29 -18.83 8.48
N PHE A 343 23.61 -17.78 8.00
CA PHE A 343 23.94 -16.39 8.33
C PHE A 343 22.78 -15.59 8.94
N GLY A 344 21.69 -16.26 9.26
CA GLY A 344 20.53 -15.65 9.88
C GLY A 344 19.59 -14.92 8.92
N LEU A 345 18.53 -14.31 9.45
CA LEU A 345 17.52 -13.61 8.65
C LEU A 345 17.86 -12.12 8.52
N THR A 346 17.71 -11.56 7.32
CA THR A 346 17.85 -10.11 7.08
C THR A 346 16.77 -9.61 6.13
N TYR A 347 16.54 -8.30 6.10
CA TYR A 347 15.61 -7.67 5.16
C TYR A 347 15.99 -7.95 3.70
N LYS A 348 17.29 -8.00 3.37
CA LYS A 348 17.74 -8.33 2.01
C LYS A 348 17.34 -9.75 1.63
N ARG A 349 17.55 -10.74 2.51
CA ARG A 349 17.21 -12.15 2.26
C ARG A 349 15.70 -12.37 2.17
N ILE A 350 14.91 -11.67 3.00
CA ILE A 350 13.43 -11.64 2.88
C ILE A 350 13.01 -11.02 1.54
N GLY A 351 13.65 -9.91 1.15
CA GLY A 351 13.40 -9.25 -0.14
C GLY A 351 13.64 -10.15 -1.34
N VAL A 352 14.68 -10.99 -1.31
CA VAL A 352 14.92 -12.02 -2.34
C VAL A 352 13.75 -13.01 -2.42
N LEU A 353 13.23 -13.51 -1.29
CA LEU A 353 12.08 -14.42 -1.29
C LEU A 353 10.82 -13.77 -1.88
N PHE A 354 10.53 -12.51 -1.54
CA PHE A 354 9.42 -11.77 -2.14
C PHE A 354 9.61 -11.56 -3.64
N PHE A 355 10.82 -11.23 -4.07
CA PHE A 355 11.15 -11.08 -5.49
C PHE A 355 10.92 -12.40 -6.25
N LEU A 356 11.42 -13.52 -5.72
CA LEU A 356 11.25 -14.85 -6.32
C LEU A 356 9.77 -15.25 -6.40
N LEU A 357 8.99 -14.99 -5.34
CA LEU A 357 7.55 -15.22 -5.32
C LEU A 357 6.82 -14.41 -6.40
N LEU A 358 7.09 -13.10 -6.49
CA LEU A 358 6.48 -12.22 -7.49
C LEU A 358 6.87 -12.63 -8.92
N THR A 359 8.11 -13.06 -9.13
CA THR A 359 8.60 -13.52 -10.42
C THR A 359 7.94 -14.84 -10.84
N ALA A 360 7.80 -15.79 -9.91
CA ALA A 360 7.08 -17.03 -10.15
C ALA A 360 5.62 -16.75 -10.55
N ILE A 361 4.95 -15.84 -9.84
CA ILE A 361 3.59 -15.39 -10.18
C ILE A 361 3.56 -14.72 -11.56
N GLY A 362 4.57 -13.90 -11.90
CA GLY A 362 4.74 -13.29 -13.21
C GLY A 362 4.85 -14.32 -14.35
N LEU A 363 5.63 -15.38 -14.14
CA LEU A 363 5.76 -16.49 -15.08
C LEU A 363 4.45 -17.30 -15.21
N ILE A 364 3.78 -17.60 -14.09
CA ILE A 364 2.49 -18.32 -14.07
C ILE A 364 1.40 -17.50 -14.78
N THR A 365 1.32 -16.20 -14.52
CA THR A 365 0.36 -15.32 -15.22
C THR A 365 0.70 -15.16 -16.71
N THR A 366 1.99 -15.21 -17.06
CA THR A 366 2.45 -15.25 -18.46
C THR A 366 2.05 -16.57 -19.15
N TYR A 367 2.14 -17.70 -18.45
CA TYR A 367 1.63 -18.99 -18.92
C TYR A 367 0.13 -18.88 -19.25
N PHE A 368 -0.69 -18.37 -18.31
CA PHE A 368 -2.12 -18.15 -18.54
C PHE A 368 -2.41 -17.19 -19.69
N LYS A 369 -1.56 -16.17 -19.86
CA LYS A 369 -1.68 -15.24 -20.97
C LYS A 369 -1.50 -15.94 -22.32
N VAL A 370 -0.55 -16.88 -22.43
CA VAL A 370 -0.29 -17.64 -23.67
C VAL A 370 -1.36 -18.70 -23.92
N THR A 371 -1.81 -19.41 -22.89
CA THR A 371 -2.85 -20.45 -23.02
C THR A 371 -4.19 -19.85 -23.40
N ASN A 372 -4.61 -18.76 -22.73
CA ASN A 372 -5.93 -18.16 -22.90
C ASN A 372 -5.94 -16.93 -23.83
N ILE A 373 -4.86 -16.72 -24.59
CA ILE A 373 -4.74 -15.65 -25.61
C ILE A 373 -5.11 -14.27 -25.02
N LYS A 374 -4.51 -13.95 -23.87
CA LYS A 374 -4.70 -12.67 -23.19
C LYS A 374 -3.79 -11.60 -23.79
N ASN A 375 -4.17 -10.34 -23.62
CA ASN A 375 -3.36 -9.20 -24.03
C ASN A 375 -2.37 -8.78 -22.92
N LEU A 376 -1.55 -7.76 -23.19
CA LEU A 376 -0.58 -7.24 -22.22
C LEU A 376 -1.26 -6.67 -20.97
N TRP A 377 -2.41 -6.00 -21.14
CA TRP A 377 -3.14 -5.37 -20.05
C TRP A 377 -3.65 -6.37 -19.01
N TYR A 378 -4.06 -7.57 -19.42
CA TYR A 378 -4.35 -8.66 -18.49
C TYR A 378 -3.17 -8.94 -17.54
N LEU A 379 -1.96 -9.02 -18.10
CA LEU A 379 -0.75 -9.35 -17.33
C LEU A 379 -0.40 -8.22 -16.36
N VAL A 380 -0.41 -6.97 -16.82
CA VAL A 380 -0.16 -5.80 -15.99
C VAL A 380 -1.17 -5.72 -14.84
N ARG A 381 -2.47 -5.85 -15.15
CA ARG A 381 -3.55 -5.79 -14.15
C ARG A 381 -3.43 -6.89 -13.11
N LYS A 382 -3.20 -8.14 -13.53
CA LYS A 382 -3.14 -9.27 -12.60
C LYS A 382 -1.88 -9.25 -11.74
N ASN A 383 -0.72 -8.93 -12.31
CA ASN A 383 0.51 -8.86 -11.53
C ASN A 383 0.50 -7.69 -10.54
N ILE A 384 0.03 -6.50 -10.94
CA ILE A 384 -0.10 -5.36 -10.00
C ILE A 384 -1.11 -5.69 -8.90
N GLN A 385 -2.25 -6.31 -9.24
CA GLN A 385 -3.24 -6.72 -8.24
C GLN A 385 -2.66 -7.69 -7.20
N ILE A 386 -1.94 -8.72 -7.66
CA ILE A 386 -1.34 -9.71 -6.76
C ILE A 386 -0.18 -9.12 -5.95
N ALA A 387 0.68 -8.32 -6.58
CA ALA A 387 1.76 -7.61 -5.89
C ALA A 387 1.23 -6.69 -4.80
N PHE A 388 0.15 -5.95 -5.08
CA PHE A 388 -0.53 -5.14 -4.08
C PHE A 388 -1.10 -5.97 -2.92
N MET A 389 -1.73 -7.12 -3.21
CA MET A 389 -2.24 -8.02 -2.16
C MET A 389 -1.11 -8.55 -1.27
N ILE A 390 -0.01 -9.01 -1.87
CA ILE A 390 1.18 -9.48 -1.14
C ILE A 390 1.78 -8.36 -0.30
N PHE A 391 1.84 -7.13 -0.84
CA PHE A 391 2.32 -5.96 -0.13
C PHE A 391 1.48 -5.64 1.12
N ILE A 392 0.15 -5.62 0.98
CA ILE A 392 -0.76 -5.43 2.13
C ILE A 392 -0.59 -6.55 3.16
N ILE A 393 -0.53 -7.82 2.73
CA ILE A 393 -0.34 -8.95 3.66
C ILE A 393 1.01 -8.84 4.38
N SER A 394 2.08 -8.53 3.65
CA SER A 394 3.43 -8.34 4.21
C SER A 394 3.48 -7.20 5.23
N SER A 395 2.69 -6.14 5.02
CA SER A 395 2.58 -5.02 5.95
C SER A 395 1.86 -5.35 7.26
N THR A 396 1.29 -6.55 7.39
CA THR A 396 0.69 -7.05 8.63
C THR A 396 1.69 -7.79 9.52
N VAL A 397 2.91 -8.02 9.02
CA VAL A 397 3.96 -8.75 9.71
C VAL A 397 4.96 -7.78 10.35
N ASN A 398 5.26 -7.98 11.65
CA ASN A 398 6.36 -7.30 12.33
C ASN A 398 7.70 -7.96 11.95
N TRP A 399 8.26 -7.53 10.81
CA TRP A 399 9.49 -8.09 10.26
C TRP A 399 10.69 -7.94 11.20
N ASP A 400 10.86 -6.81 11.88
CA ASP A 400 11.98 -6.60 12.82
C ASP A 400 11.96 -7.61 13.96
N LYS A 401 10.77 -7.86 14.53
CA LYS A 401 10.59 -8.86 15.58
C LYS A 401 10.85 -10.28 15.07
N ILE A 402 10.34 -10.64 13.88
CA ILE A 402 10.57 -11.96 13.28
C ILE A 402 12.05 -12.17 12.98
N ILE A 403 12.71 -11.19 12.38
CA ILE A 403 14.14 -11.19 12.10
C ILE A 403 14.91 -11.44 13.41
N THR A 404 14.62 -10.65 14.44
CA THR A 404 15.33 -10.75 15.72
C THR A 404 15.09 -12.10 16.39
N TYR A 405 13.84 -12.56 16.44
CA TYR A 405 13.47 -13.83 17.03
C TYR A 405 14.12 -15.01 16.31
N TYR A 406 14.09 -15.02 14.97
CA TYR A 406 14.71 -16.09 14.19
C TYR A 406 16.22 -16.13 14.45
N ASN A 407 16.91 -14.99 14.34
CA ASN A 407 18.36 -14.92 14.49
C ASN A 407 18.84 -15.39 15.86
N ILE A 408 18.18 -14.94 16.93
CA ILE A 408 18.57 -15.29 18.30
C ILE A 408 18.41 -16.79 18.59
N ASN A 409 17.44 -17.45 17.97
CA ASN A 409 17.12 -18.85 18.26
C ASN A 409 17.76 -19.85 17.27
N ASN A 410 18.14 -19.41 16.07
CA ASN A 410 18.53 -20.33 14.99
C ASN A 410 19.85 -19.98 14.29
N ALA A 411 20.33 -18.73 14.34
CA ALA A 411 21.55 -18.38 13.63
C ALA A 411 22.78 -18.95 14.35
N GLU A 412 23.67 -19.61 13.60
CA GLU A 412 24.93 -20.14 14.13
C GLU A 412 25.80 -19.01 14.72
N VAL A 413 25.85 -17.86 14.04
CA VAL A 413 26.53 -16.65 14.49
C VAL A 413 25.55 -15.49 14.46
N ILE A 414 25.24 -14.95 15.64
CA ILE A 414 24.31 -13.83 15.80
C ILE A 414 25.01 -12.51 15.45
N ASP A 415 24.61 -11.88 14.35
CA ASP A 415 25.01 -10.50 14.04
C ASP A 415 24.22 -9.50 14.91
N LEU A 416 24.68 -9.31 16.15
CA LEU A 416 24.07 -8.35 17.07
C LEU A 416 24.12 -6.91 16.54
N LYS A 417 25.14 -6.54 15.75
CA LYS A 417 25.24 -5.20 15.19
C LYS A 417 24.10 -4.94 14.20
N TYR A 418 23.79 -5.91 13.35
CA TYR A 418 22.63 -5.84 12.47
C TYR A 418 21.32 -5.72 13.26
N LEU A 419 21.11 -6.57 14.28
CA LEU A 419 19.88 -6.54 15.09
C LEU A 419 19.69 -5.21 15.86
N ILE A 420 20.77 -4.62 16.37
CA ILE A 420 20.73 -3.31 17.05
C ILE A 420 20.24 -2.21 16.08
N ASN A 421 20.65 -2.27 14.81
CA ASN A 421 20.32 -1.26 13.80
C ASN A 421 18.90 -1.39 13.20
N LEU A 422 18.15 -2.45 13.54
CA LEU A 422 16.73 -2.56 13.18
C LEU A 422 15.91 -1.48 13.91
N SER A 423 14.63 -1.31 13.56
CA SER A 423 13.78 -0.33 14.27
C SER A 423 13.55 -0.72 15.74
N ASN A 424 12.87 0.14 16.50
CA ASN A 424 12.56 -0.10 17.90
C ASN A 424 11.59 -1.27 18.15
N ASN A 425 10.99 -1.83 17.09
CA ASN A 425 10.10 -2.99 17.15
C ASN A 425 10.72 -4.27 17.70
N ASN A 426 12.05 -4.33 17.82
CA ASN A 426 12.76 -5.44 18.45
C ASN A 426 13.40 -5.09 19.80
N ALA A 427 13.26 -3.87 20.30
CA ALA A 427 14.00 -3.37 21.45
C ALA A 427 13.73 -4.20 22.73
N PHE A 428 12.46 -4.46 23.05
CA PHE A 428 12.08 -5.33 24.17
C PHE A 428 12.62 -6.75 24.00
N LEU A 429 12.50 -7.34 22.81
CA LEU A 429 12.97 -8.70 22.55
C LEU A 429 14.50 -8.82 22.70
N LEU A 430 15.26 -7.82 22.25
CA LEU A 430 16.71 -7.79 22.44
C LEU A 430 17.09 -7.62 23.91
N LYS A 431 16.34 -6.80 24.66
CA LYS A 431 16.53 -6.60 26.10
C LYS A 431 16.32 -7.91 26.87
N ASP A 432 15.20 -8.58 26.64
CA ASP A 432 14.88 -9.88 27.24
C ASP A 432 15.98 -10.92 26.94
N TYR A 433 16.49 -10.94 25.71
CA TYR A 433 17.53 -11.86 25.29
C TYR A 433 18.85 -11.64 26.06
N ILE A 434 19.34 -10.39 26.17
CA ILE A 434 20.60 -10.14 26.86
C ILE A 434 20.49 -10.37 28.37
N GLU A 435 19.34 -10.11 28.98
CA GLU A 435 19.11 -10.36 30.40
C GLU A 435 19.06 -11.85 30.71
N LYS A 436 18.29 -12.61 29.93
CA LYS A 436 18.20 -14.06 30.07
C LYS A 436 19.55 -14.76 29.93
N ASN A 437 20.39 -14.28 29.01
CA ASN A 437 21.71 -14.86 28.74
C ASN A 437 22.86 -14.17 29.50
N LYS A 438 22.57 -13.21 30.38
CA LYS A 438 23.55 -12.44 31.15
C LYS A 438 24.64 -11.77 30.28
N ILE A 439 24.27 -11.35 29.07
CA ILE A 439 25.17 -10.71 28.09
C ILE A 439 25.25 -9.21 28.41
N LYS A 440 26.47 -8.70 28.63
CA LYS A 440 26.69 -7.26 28.80
C LYS A 440 26.80 -6.57 27.43
N ASN A 441 25.76 -5.87 27.02
CA ASN A 441 25.77 -5.07 25.79
C ASN A 441 25.19 -3.66 26.02
N TYR A 442 26.07 -2.65 26.05
CA TYR A 442 25.68 -1.26 26.30
C TYR A 442 24.71 -0.73 25.23
N LYS A 443 24.95 -1.04 23.95
CA LYS A 443 24.13 -0.52 22.84
C LYS A 443 22.70 -1.05 22.86
N ILE A 444 22.49 -2.31 23.26
CA ILE A 444 21.14 -2.87 23.42
C ILE A 444 20.41 -2.19 24.59
N ASN A 445 21.10 -1.98 25.73
CA ASN A 445 20.52 -1.26 26.86
C ASN A 445 20.20 0.20 26.51
N GLU A 446 21.07 0.87 25.76
CA GLU A 446 20.86 2.23 25.25
C GLU A 446 19.64 2.28 24.33
N LYS A 447 19.56 1.40 23.32
CA LYS A 447 18.40 1.30 22.43
C LYS A 447 17.10 1.11 23.21
N HIS A 448 17.09 0.16 24.16
CA HIS A 448 15.92 -0.10 24.98
C HIS A 448 15.51 1.12 25.83
N ARG A 449 16.47 1.75 26.51
CA ARG A 449 16.19 2.95 27.34
C ARG A 449 15.68 4.11 26.49
N ASN A 450 16.28 4.36 25.33
CA ASN A 450 15.84 5.42 24.42
C ASN A 450 14.41 5.15 23.95
N TYR A 451 14.08 3.91 23.60
CA TYR A 451 12.73 3.55 23.19
C TYR A 451 11.71 3.64 24.34
N VAL A 452 12.06 3.18 25.56
CA VAL A 452 11.18 3.36 26.73
C VAL A 452 10.94 4.84 27.00
N SER A 453 11.98 5.69 26.92
CA SER A 453 11.83 7.13 27.09
C SER A 453 10.97 7.76 25.99
N GLU A 454 11.06 7.29 24.74
CA GLU A 454 10.16 7.69 23.66
C GLU A 454 8.70 7.31 24.02
N LEU A 455 8.46 6.07 24.44
CA LEU A 455 7.13 5.58 24.81
C LEU A 455 6.53 6.31 26.04
N GLU A 456 7.35 6.69 27.02
CA GLU A 456 6.91 7.46 28.19
C GLU A 456 6.51 8.89 27.82
N ASN A 457 7.17 9.48 26.82
CA ASN A 457 6.91 10.84 26.34
C ASN A 457 5.81 10.91 25.27
N ASN A 458 5.39 9.78 24.70
CA ASN A 458 4.29 9.74 23.73
C ASN A 458 3.01 10.34 24.32
N SER A 459 2.40 11.25 23.56
CA SER A 459 1.02 11.66 23.79
C SER A 459 0.06 10.47 23.56
N TRP A 460 -1.20 10.63 23.95
CA TRP A 460 -2.21 9.60 23.67
C TRP A 460 -2.42 9.38 22.16
N GLN A 461 -2.19 10.41 21.33
CA GLN A 461 -2.33 10.34 19.87
C GLN A 461 -1.24 9.48 19.21
N GLU A 462 -0.02 9.51 19.75
CA GLU A 462 1.12 8.78 19.19
C GLU A 462 1.25 7.36 19.73
N MET A 463 0.32 6.94 20.61
CA MET A 463 0.39 5.64 21.25
C MET A 463 0.48 4.51 20.22
N VAL A 464 1.41 3.60 20.46
CA VAL A 464 1.53 2.29 19.87
C VAL A 464 1.26 1.24 20.95
N PHE A 465 1.07 -0.02 20.55
CA PHE A 465 0.78 -1.11 21.47
C PHE A 465 1.84 -1.25 22.58
N ASP A 466 3.10 -0.97 22.26
CA ASP A 466 4.19 -1.03 23.23
C ASP A 466 4.06 -0.01 24.38
N ASN A 467 3.34 1.11 24.21
CA ASN A 467 3.05 2.03 25.31
C ASN A 467 2.21 1.36 26.41
N LEU A 468 1.46 0.30 26.11
CA LEU A 468 0.67 -0.45 27.08
C LEU A 468 1.51 -1.45 27.89
N LYS A 469 2.77 -1.69 27.51
CA LYS A 469 3.67 -2.61 28.23
C LYS A 469 4.43 -1.93 29.37
N ILE A 470 4.55 -0.60 29.32
CA ILE A 470 5.30 0.22 30.28
C ILE A 470 4.40 0.92 31.31
N LYS A 471 3.08 0.93 31.07
CA LYS A 471 2.05 1.40 32.02
C LYS A 471 1.56 0.21 32.84
#